data_AF-A0A9P5ZVG3-F1
#
_entry.id   AF-A0A9P5ZVG3-F1
#
_cell.length_a   1.000
_cell.length_b   1.000
_cell.length_c   1.000
_cell.angle_alpha   90.00
_cell.angle_beta   90.00
_cell.angle_gamma   90.00
#
_symmetry.space_group_name_H-M   'P 1'
#
loop_
_entity.id
_entity.type
_entity.pdbx_description
1 polymer ?
#
loop_
_entity_poly.entity_id
_entity_poly.type
_entity_poly.pdbx_seq_one_letter_code
_entity_poly.pdbx_strand_id
1 'polypeptide(L)'
;MDSFYDKAKAVQTLEQLIAERTKAASSLQMYRMDSEATEKFNLSIRREESDMASRLTQCNEDTGEAEEATVAIQGIICGVKLLPFETRSSRLEDTKHLAHFRQSVTLTGLGSQSFEHIVKNCRQAYSMFSRYTPNARLVPSPEFLDRQRVGGSDDADEYFTITASNRFFTPSKQAPGLTVVDINTELDPRGILEKVDKSKWLHTEDNTVDYYVLSTSDDRNRHLPTTPIVFQIGDLFELLEHAQSGQNTQKTIGMKGSNGVVIT
;
A
#
# COMPACT_ATOMS: atom_id res chain seq x y z
N MET A 1 -17.73 -6.13 3.56
CA MET A 1 -18.47 -6.58 2.37
C MET A 1 -19.84 -7.05 2.84
N ASP A 2 -20.89 -6.75 2.10
CA ASP A 2 -22.24 -7.17 2.47
C ASP A 2 -22.50 -8.63 2.04
N SER A 3 -23.67 -9.15 2.43
CA SER A 3 -24.12 -10.51 2.10
C SER A 3 -24.41 -10.73 0.62
N PHE A 4 -24.47 -9.67 -0.20
CA PHE A 4 -24.79 -9.73 -1.63
C PHE A 4 -23.53 -9.68 -2.51
N TYR A 5 -22.35 -9.50 -1.91
CA TYR A 5 -21.08 -9.51 -2.62
C TYR A 5 -20.75 -10.91 -3.16
N ASP A 6 -20.62 -11.05 -4.48
CA ASP A 6 -20.25 -12.30 -5.14
C ASP A 6 -18.76 -12.61 -4.96
N LYS A 7 -18.45 -13.27 -3.84
CA LYS A 7 -17.09 -13.66 -3.46
C LYS A 7 -16.43 -14.57 -4.51
N ALA A 8 -17.18 -15.52 -5.07
CA ALA A 8 -16.64 -16.49 -6.02
C ALA A 8 -16.17 -15.79 -7.30
N LYS A 9 -16.99 -14.88 -7.83
CA LYS A 9 -16.62 -14.06 -8.98
C LYS A 9 -15.47 -13.11 -8.67
N ALA A 10 -15.45 -12.50 -7.49
CA ALA A 10 -14.36 -11.63 -7.07
C ALA A 10 -13.01 -12.36 -7.00
N VAL A 11 -12.99 -13.56 -6.40
CA VAL A 11 -11.79 -14.43 -6.34
C VAL A 11 -11.34 -14.81 -7.75
N GLN A 12 -12.27 -15.24 -8.62
CA GLN A 12 -11.92 -15.59 -10.00
C GLN A 12 -11.31 -14.39 -10.76
N THR A 13 -11.86 -13.20 -10.57
CA THR A 13 -11.37 -11.98 -11.23
C THR A 13 -10.00 -11.57 -10.68
N LEU A 14 -9.76 -11.73 -9.37
CA LEU A 14 -8.46 -11.49 -8.74
C LEU A 14 -7.39 -12.44 -9.29
N GLU A 15 -7.69 -13.74 -9.39
CA GLU A 15 -6.77 -14.74 -9.94
C GLU A 15 -6.39 -14.41 -11.39
N GLN A 16 -7.38 -14.03 -12.21
CA GLN A 16 -7.14 -13.60 -13.58
C GLN A 16 -6.23 -12.36 -13.63
N LEU A 17 -6.51 -11.35 -12.81
CA LEU A 17 -5.72 -10.12 -12.74
C LEU A 17 -4.26 -10.40 -12.35
N ILE A 18 -4.02 -11.22 -11.32
CA ILE A 18 -2.66 -11.62 -10.90
C ILE A 18 -1.93 -12.33 -12.03
N ALA A 19 -2.61 -13.25 -12.73
CA ALA A 19 -2.03 -13.98 -13.85
C ALA A 19 -1.68 -13.07 -15.04
N GLU A 20 -2.55 -12.13 -15.38
CA GLU A 20 -2.32 -11.14 -16.44
C GLU A 20 -1.13 -10.22 -16.10
N ARG A 21 -1.10 -9.70 -14.88
CA ARG A 21 0.01 -8.85 -14.39
C ARG A 21 1.35 -9.58 -14.37
N THR A 22 1.33 -10.85 -13.97
CA THR A 22 2.52 -11.72 -13.98
C THR A 22 3.09 -11.91 -15.40
N LYS A 23 2.22 -11.97 -16.42
CA LYS A 23 2.62 -12.10 -17.83
C LYS A 23 3.10 -10.79 -18.45
N ALA A 24 2.49 -9.67 -18.08
CA ALA A 24 2.79 -8.36 -18.68
C ALA A 24 4.19 -7.81 -18.34
N ALA A 25 4.86 -8.35 -17.31
CA ALA A 25 6.25 -8.06 -16.93
C ALA A 25 6.59 -6.57 -16.68
N SER A 26 5.60 -5.69 -16.56
CA SER A 26 5.80 -4.24 -16.46
C SER A 26 6.30 -3.77 -15.10
N SER A 27 6.14 -4.58 -14.05
CA SER A 27 6.60 -4.26 -12.69
C SER A 27 6.81 -5.51 -11.85
N LEU A 28 7.65 -5.40 -10.82
CA LEU A 28 7.93 -6.48 -9.87
C LEU A 28 6.66 -6.85 -9.10
N GLN A 29 6.22 -8.09 -9.23
CA GLN A 29 4.99 -8.58 -8.60
C GLN A 29 5.32 -9.35 -7.32
N MET A 30 4.67 -9.03 -6.19
CA MET A 30 4.86 -9.75 -4.93
C MET A 30 4.50 -11.24 -5.09
N TYR A 31 3.53 -11.57 -5.93
CA TYR A 31 3.19 -12.96 -6.27
C TYR A 31 4.39 -13.75 -6.81
N ARG A 32 5.30 -13.07 -7.51
CA ARG A 32 6.51 -13.66 -8.07
C ARG A 32 7.74 -13.50 -7.18
N MET A 33 7.65 -12.85 -6.02
CA MET A 33 8.80 -12.66 -5.12
C MET A 33 9.14 -13.94 -4.32
N ASP A 34 9.39 -15.03 -5.03
CA ASP A 34 10.03 -16.22 -4.48
C ASP A 34 11.56 -16.01 -4.40
N SER A 35 12.27 -17.01 -3.85
CA SER A 35 13.73 -16.95 -3.69
C SER A 35 14.48 -16.79 -5.02
N GLU A 36 13.94 -17.34 -6.11
CA GLU A 36 14.55 -17.26 -7.45
C GLU A 36 14.36 -15.86 -8.06
N ALA A 37 13.27 -15.18 -7.72
CA ALA A 37 13.02 -13.82 -8.15
C ALA A 37 13.97 -12.79 -7.54
N THR A 38 14.45 -12.99 -6.31
CA THR A 38 15.48 -12.11 -5.72
C THR A 38 16.74 -12.02 -6.57
N GLU A 39 17.18 -13.16 -7.12
CA GLU A 39 18.32 -13.24 -8.03
C GLU A 39 17.96 -12.67 -9.42
N LYS A 40 16.77 -13.01 -9.92
CA LYS A 40 16.30 -12.56 -11.24
C LYS A 40 16.11 -11.04 -11.34
N PHE A 41 15.73 -10.38 -10.25
CA PHE A 41 15.45 -8.94 -10.23
C PHE A 41 16.59 -8.12 -9.64
N ASN A 42 17.76 -8.71 -9.40
CA ASN A 42 18.93 -8.05 -8.80
C ASN A 42 18.58 -7.27 -7.53
N LEU A 43 17.72 -7.85 -6.68
CA LEU A 43 17.23 -7.19 -5.48
C LEU A 43 18.27 -7.29 -4.36
N SER A 44 18.59 -6.16 -3.76
CA SER A 44 19.50 -6.11 -2.62
C SER A 44 18.95 -5.19 -1.54
N ILE A 45 19.17 -5.56 -0.27
CA ILE A 45 18.83 -4.71 0.87
C ILE A 45 20.02 -3.79 1.13
N ARG A 46 19.83 -2.49 0.94
CA ARG A 46 20.84 -1.47 1.25
C ARG A 46 20.49 -0.78 2.56
N ARG A 47 21.50 -0.57 3.39
CA ARG A 47 21.37 0.23 4.61
C ARG A 47 21.75 1.67 4.30
N GLU A 48 20.92 2.60 4.73
CA GLU A 48 21.23 4.01 4.66
C GLU A 48 21.96 4.44 5.94
N GLU A 49 23.14 5.04 5.81
CA GLU A 49 24.03 5.37 6.94
C GLU A 49 23.41 6.41 7.88
N SER A 50 22.49 7.25 7.39
CA SER A 50 21.87 8.35 8.13
C SER A 50 20.63 7.95 8.93
N ASP A 51 19.85 6.97 8.49
CA ASP A 51 18.48 6.75 9.00
C ASP A 51 18.27 5.42 9.74
N MET A 52 19.32 4.62 9.92
CA MET A 52 19.24 3.24 10.47
C MET A 52 18.24 2.33 9.73
N ALA A 53 17.70 2.80 8.60
CA ALA A 53 16.72 2.14 7.79
C ALA A 53 17.39 1.27 6.73
N SER A 54 16.71 0.21 6.33
CA SER A 54 17.11 -0.68 5.25
C SER A 54 16.08 -0.59 4.13
N ARG A 55 16.50 -0.36 2.90
CA ARG A 55 15.62 -0.28 1.72
C ARG A 55 15.86 -1.47 0.81
N LEU A 56 14.79 -1.97 0.19
CA LEU A 56 14.91 -2.88 -0.94
C LEU A 56 15.29 -2.03 -2.16
N THR A 57 16.40 -2.38 -2.78
CA THR A 57 16.89 -1.70 -3.97
C THR A 57 17.03 -2.68 -5.12
N GLN A 58 16.75 -2.20 -6.32
CA GLN A 58 16.96 -2.90 -7.56
C GLN A 58 18.12 -2.23 -8.30
N CYS A 59 19.10 -3.00 -8.74
CA CYS A 59 20.14 -2.47 -9.63
C CYS A 59 19.57 -2.38 -11.05
N ASN A 60 19.66 -1.19 -11.64
CA ASN A 60 19.38 -0.97 -13.04
C ASN A 60 20.53 -1.56 -13.87
N GLU A 61 20.23 -2.50 -14.77
CA GLU A 61 21.25 -3.20 -15.56
C GLU A 61 21.95 -2.29 -16.57
N ASP A 62 21.27 -1.23 -17.03
CA ASP A 62 21.79 -0.32 -18.06
C ASP A 62 22.69 0.77 -17.45
N THR A 63 22.35 1.27 -16.27
CA THR A 63 23.09 2.36 -15.60
C THR A 63 24.05 1.86 -14.51
N GLY A 64 23.80 0.67 -13.96
CA GLY A 64 24.49 0.15 -12.77
C GLY A 64 24.11 0.89 -11.48
N GLU A 65 23.20 1.85 -11.54
CA GLU A 65 22.70 2.58 -10.37
C GLU A 65 21.68 1.73 -9.62
N ALA A 66 21.63 1.90 -8.29
CA ALA A 66 20.64 1.23 -7.46
C ALA A 66 19.47 2.17 -7.18
N GLU A 67 18.29 1.75 -7.59
CA GLU A 67 17.04 2.47 -7.40
C GLU A 67 16.18 1.76 -6.35
N GLU A 68 15.26 2.48 -5.71
CA GLU A 68 14.35 1.90 -4.73
C GLU A 68 13.33 0.98 -5.43
N ALA A 69 13.26 -0.27 -4.99
CA ALA A 69 12.41 -1.27 -5.64
C ALA A 69 10.93 -1.00 -5.32
N THR A 70 10.10 -0.97 -6.35
CA THR A 70 8.64 -0.88 -6.24
C THR A 70 8.01 -2.23 -6.48
N VAL A 71 7.22 -2.72 -5.53
CA VAL A 71 6.56 -4.03 -5.61
C VAL A 71 5.05 -3.86 -5.73
N ALA A 72 4.44 -4.57 -6.69
CA ALA A 72 3.01 -4.62 -6.89
C ALA A 72 2.34 -5.78 -6.10
N ILE A 73 1.22 -5.50 -5.45
CA ILE A 73 0.41 -6.43 -4.65
C ILE A 73 -1.06 -6.28 -5.10
N GLN A 74 -1.64 -7.32 -5.68
CA GLN A 74 -3.07 -7.31 -6.01
C GLN A 74 -3.91 -7.88 -4.85
N GLY A 75 -5.10 -7.33 -4.66
CA GLY A 75 -6.07 -7.84 -3.70
C GLY A 75 -7.43 -7.17 -3.83
N ILE A 76 -8.35 -7.55 -2.95
CA ILE A 76 -9.69 -6.96 -2.85
C ILE A 76 -9.74 -6.09 -1.59
N ILE A 77 -10.24 -4.86 -1.70
CA ILE A 77 -10.37 -3.98 -0.54
C ILE A 77 -11.39 -4.55 0.45
N CYS A 78 -10.97 -4.81 1.68
CA CYS A 78 -11.86 -5.18 2.79
C CYS A 78 -11.89 -4.14 3.91
N GLY A 79 -10.93 -3.21 3.95
CA GLY A 79 -10.90 -2.07 4.85
C GLY A 79 -10.31 -0.85 4.16
N VAL A 80 -10.88 0.32 4.41
CA VAL A 80 -10.43 1.58 3.80
C VAL A 80 -10.55 2.71 4.82
N LYS A 81 -9.47 3.48 4.94
CA LYS A 81 -9.41 4.71 5.73
C LYS A 81 -8.67 5.75 4.90
N LEU A 82 -9.38 6.37 3.96
CA LEU A 82 -8.82 7.38 3.07
C LEU A 82 -9.57 8.71 3.25
N LEU A 83 -9.01 9.78 2.69
CA LEU A 83 -9.65 11.09 2.65
C LEU A 83 -10.85 11.12 1.68
N PRO A 84 -11.81 12.04 1.85
CA PRO A 84 -11.96 12.96 2.99
C PRO A 84 -12.52 12.23 4.23
N PHE A 85 -11.92 12.45 5.40
CA PHE A 85 -12.43 11.87 6.65
C PHE A 85 -13.75 12.53 7.05
N GLU A 86 -14.74 11.72 7.45
CA GLU A 86 -15.88 12.20 8.24
C GLU A 86 -15.43 12.56 9.67
N THR A 87 -14.63 13.63 9.81
CA THR A 87 -14.22 14.07 11.15
C THR A 87 -15.39 14.82 11.80
N ARG A 88 -16.17 14.12 12.63
CA ARG A 88 -17.37 14.67 13.29
C ARG A 88 -17.07 15.64 14.45
N SER A 89 -15.81 15.94 14.74
CA SER A 89 -15.45 16.76 15.90
C SER A 89 -14.45 17.86 15.53
N SER A 90 -14.78 19.07 15.96
CA SER A 90 -14.05 20.32 15.74
C SER A 90 -13.31 20.78 17.00
N ARG A 91 -13.04 19.87 17.95
CA ARG A 91 -12.46 20.23 19.23
C ARG A 91 -10.94 20.34 19.10
N LEU A 92 -10.35 21.19 19.95
CA LEU A 92 -8.91 21.47 19.97
C LEU A 92 -8.07 20.27 20.43
N GLU A 93 -8.69 19.27 21.09
CA GLU A 93 -8.05 17.99 21.42
C GLU A 93 -7.92 17.09 20.19
N ASP A 94 -8.82 17.22 19.21
CA ASP A 94 -8.82 16.41 17.98
C ASP A 94 -7.59 16.73 17.12
N THR A 95 -7.06 17.96 17.16
CA THR A 95 -5.89 18.36 16.36
C THR A 95 -4.60 17.66 16.77
N LYS A 96 -4.45 17.25 18.03
CA LYS A 96 -3.33 16.39 18.45
C LYS A 96 -3.45 15.00 17.85
N HIS A 97 -4.66 14.47 17.73
CA HIS A 97 -4.91 13.18 17.10
C HIS A 97 -4.73 13.26 15.58
N LEU A 98 -5.06 14.38 14.93
CA LEU A 98 -4.86 14.60 13.49
C LEU A 98 -3.39 14.43 13.08
N ALA A 99 -2.44 14.84 13.91
CA ALA A 99 -1.01 14.66 13.64
C ALA A 99 -0.58 13.19 13.52
N HIS A 100 -1.34 12.28 14.14
CA HIS A 100 -1.11 10.84 14.10
C HIS A 100 -2.03 10.12 13.12
N PHE A 101 -2.82 10.85 12.32
CA PHE A 101 -3.68 10.22 11.32
C PHE A 101 -2.83 9.53 10.26
N ARG A 102 -3.34 8.37 9.87
CA ARG A 102 -2.83 7.58 8.77
C ARG A 102 -3.97 7.31 7.80
N GLN A 103 -3.64 7.34 6.53
CA GLN A 103 -4.46 6.75 5.48
C GLN A 103 -4.08 5.28 5.35
N SER A 104 -5.05 4.39 5.12
CA SER A 104 -4.76 2.97 4.97
C SER A 104 -5.76 2.24 4.10
N VAL A 105 -5.28 1.18 3.44
CA VAL A 105 -6.08 0.21 2.71
C VAL A 105 -5.71 -1.18 3.20
N THR A 106 -6.73 -1.99 3.47
CA THR A 106 -6.58 -3.40 3.86
C THR A 106 -7.11 -4.28 2.74
N LEU A 107 -6.23 -5.12 2.20
CA LEU A 107 -6.49 -6.04 1.11
C LEU A 107 -6.72 -7.45 1.62
N THR A 108 -7.59 -8.20 0.96
CA THR A 108 -7.81 -9.63 1.18
C THR A 108 -7.88 -10.37 -0.16
N GLY A 109 -7.62 -11.67 -0.13
CA GLY A 109 -7.83 -12.56 -1.27
C GLY A 109 -9.13 -13.36 -1.22
N LEU A 110 -9.91 -13.28 -0.13
CA LEU A 110 -11.12 -14.09 0.09
C LEU A 110 -10.90 -15.61 -0.15
N GLY A 111 -9.71 -16.12 0.18
CA GLY A 111 -9.33 -17.53 -0.03
C GLY A 111 -8.66 -17.83 -1.37
N SER A 112 -8.34 -16.81 -2.18
CA SER A 112 -7.49 -16.94 -3.37
C SER A 112 -6.13 -17.56 -3.02
N GLN A 113 -5.75 -18.61 -3.76
CA GLN A 113 -4.45 -19.27 -3.59
C GLN A 113 -3.30 -18.34 -4.00
N SER A 114 -3.50 -17.55 -5.06
CA SER A 114 -2.49 -16.58 -5.49
C SER A 114 -2.28 -15.49 -4.44
N PHE A 115 -3.35 -15.01 -3.79
CA PHE A 115 -3.21 -14.05 -2.69
C PHE A 115 -2.54 -14.66 -1.46
N GLU A 116 -2.85 -15.90 -1.11
CA GLU A 116 -2.12 -16.59 -0.03
C GLU A 116 -0.63 -16.73 -0.34
N HIS A 117 -0.28 -16.95 -1.61
CA HIS A 117 1.10 -16.95 -2.05
C HIS A 117 1.77 -15.57 -1.90
N ILE A 118 1.07 -14.49 -2.28
CA ILE A 118 1.52 -13.10 -2.02
C ILE A 118 1.81 -12.90 -0.53
N VAL A 119 0.88 -13.31 0.36
CA VAL A 119 1.06 -13.19 1.82
C VAL A 119 2.28 -13.97 2.31
N LYS A 120 2.51 -15.17 1.77
CA LYS A 120 3.72 -15.96 2.06
C LYS A 120 4.99 -15.21 1.62
N ASN A 121 4.99 -14.62 0.44
CA ASN A 121 6.14 -13.87 -0.08
C ASN A 121 6.40 -12.59 0.74
N CYS A 122 5.36 -11.89 1.18
CA CYS A 122 5.48 -10.78 2.13
C CYS A 122 6.20 -11.21 3.43
N ARG A 123 5.84 -12.38 3.99
CA ARG A 123 6.52 -12.92 5.20
C ARG A 123 7.99 -13.24 4.92
N GLN A 124 8.29 -13.79 3.75
CA GLN A 124 9.66 -14.08 3.35
C GLN A 124 10.47 -12.79 3.20
N ALA A 125 9.95 -11.78 2.51
CA ALA A 125 10.57 -10.46 2.38
C ALA A 125 10.82 -9.83 3.75
N TYR A 126 9.83 -9.84 4.64
CA TYR A 126 9.99 -9.36 6.03
C TYR A 126 11.11 -10.11 6.78
N SER A 127 11.18 -11.42 6.60
CA SER A 127 12.23 -12.26 7.19
C SER A 127 13.62 -11.99 6.59
N MET A 128 13.70 -11.52 5.34
CA MET A 128 14.97 -11.04 4.79
C MET A 128 15.38 -9.75 5.49
N PHE A 129 14.50 -8.76 5.60
CA PHE A 129 14.78 -7.52 6.32
C PHE A 129 15.25 -7.75 7.76
N SER A 130 14.64 -8.70 8.50
CA SER A 130 15.07 -9.02 9.87
C SER A 130 16.51 -9.52 9.98
N ARG A 131 17.03 -10.19 8.94
CA ARG A 131 18.43 -10.65 8.89
C ARG A 131 19.41 -9.52 8.61
N TYR A 132 19.02 -8.56 7.76
CA TYR A 132 19.91 -7.48 7.29
C TYR A 132 19.84 -6.20 8.13
N THR A 133 18.91 -6.11 9.09
CA THR A 133 18.83 -4.99 10.03
C THR A 133 19.28 -5.43 11.45
N PRO A 134 20.59 -5.59 11.72
CA PRO A 134 21.08 -6.00 13.03
C PRO A 134 20.68 -4.95 14.09
N ASN A 135 20.11 -5.44 15.19
CA ASN A 135 19.51 -4.67 16.30
C ASN A 135 18.11 -4.07 16.06
N ALA A 136 17.50 -4.22 14.88
CA ALA A 136 16.07 -3.95 14.76
C ALA A 136 15.31 -5.03 15.54
N ARG A 137 14.61 -4.62 16.60
CA ARG A 137 13.58 -5.44 17.24
C ARG A 137 12.37 -5.51 16.30
N LEU A 138 12.56 -6.10 15.12
CA LEU A 138 11.44 -6.44 14.27
C LEU A 138 10.55 -7.40 15.06
N VAL A 139 9.27 -7.09 15.12
CA VAL A 139 8.27 -7.92 15.78
C VAL A 139 8.25 -9.31 15.13
N PRO A 140 8.00 -10.40 15.88
CA PRO A 140 8.03 -11.75 15.33
C PRO A 140 7.06 -11.98 14.16
N SER A 141 5.98 -11.20 14.10
CA SER A 141 5.03 -11.17 12.98
C SER A 141 4.85 -9.73 12.50
N PRO A 142 4.93 -9.46 11.19
CA PRO A 142 4.69 -8.12 10.67
C PRO A 142 3.27 -7.64 10.99
N GLU A 143 3.14 -6.42 11.52
CA GLU A 143 1.84 -5.82 11.87
C GLU A 143 0.93 -5.58 10.66
N PHE A 144 1.51 -5.49 9.46
CA PHE A 144 0.74 -5.30 8.23
C PHE A 144 0.09 -6.60 7.73
N LEU A 145 0.40 -7.77 8.30
CA LEU A 145 -0.24 -9.04 7.99
C LEU A 145 -1.15 -9.46 9.14
N ASP A 146 -2.39 -9.81 8.80
CA ASP A 146 -3.39 -10.22 9.78
C ASP A 146 -4.35 -11.28 9.20
N ARG A 147 -5.27 -11.78 10.01
CA ARG A 147 -6.44 -12.55 9.57
C ARG A 147 -7.70 -11.89 10.07
N GLN A 148 -8.61 -11.59 9.17
CA GLN A 148 -9.86 -10.89 9.50
C GLN A 148 -11.05 -11.62 8.90
N ARG A 149 -12.18 -11.55 9.60
CA ARG A 149 -13.47 -11.97 9.05
C ARG A 149 -13.92 -10.91 8.06
N VAL A 150 -14.12 -11.32 6.81
CA VAL A 150 -14.54 -10.41 5.74
C VAL A 150 -15.96 -10.79 5.32
N GLY A 151 -16.95 -10.08 5.87
CA GLY A 151 -18.37 -10.36 5.62
C GLY A 151 -19.29 -9.95 6.76
N GLY A 152 -20.60 -10.20 6.59
CA GLY A 152 -21.61 -10.01 7.63
C GLY A 152 -21.54 -11.07 8.74
N SER A 153 -22.51 -11.05 9.67
CA SER A 153 -22.54 -11.91 10.87
C SER A 153 -22.49 -13.42 10.62
N ASP A 154 -22.77 -13.86 9.40
CA ASP A 154 -22.88 -15.28 9.04
C ASP A 154 -21.61 -15.87 8.41
N ASP A 155 -20.60 -15.04 8.12
CA ASP A 155 -19.30 -15.51 7.63
C ASP A 155 -18.41 -15.97 8.79
N ALA A 156 -18.19 -17.29 8.88
CA ALA A 156 -17.28 -17.89 9.84
C ALA A 156 -15.81 -17.82 9.40
N ASP A 157 -15.54 -17.54 8.12
CA ASP A 157 -14.21 -17.66 7.53
C ASP A 157 -13.33 -16.44 7.81
N GLU A 158 -12.12 -16.71 8.30
CA GLU A 158 -11.05 -15.73 8.47
C GLU A 158 -10.05 -15.81 7.33
N TYR A 159 -9.94 -14.72 6.58
CA TYR A 159 -9.04 -14.61 5.44
C TYR A 159 -7.78 -13.85 5.82
N PHE A 160 -6.65 -14.19 5.19
CA PHE A 160 -5.45 -13.37 5.31
C PHE A 160 -5.69 -11.97 4.73
N THR A 161 -5.10 -10.98 5.39
CA THR A 161 -5.16 -9.58 4.98
C THR A 161 -3.79 -8.92 4.97
N ILE A 162 -3.61 -7.96 4.07
CA ILE A 162 -2.43 -7.09 3.99
C ILE A 162 -2.90 -5.65 4.19
N THR A 163 -2.40 -4.96 5.21
CA THR A 163 -2.72 -3.54 5.46
C THR A 163 -1.54 -2.66 5.11
N ALA A 164 -1.70 -1.83 4.09
CA ALA A 164 -0.77 -0.76 3.81
C ALA A 164 -1.32 0.56 4.37
N SER A 165 -0.44 1.38 4.94
CA SER A 165 -0.84 2.67 5.50
C SER A 165 0.19 3.75 5.17
N ASN A 166 -0.16 5.02 5.21
CA ASN A 166 0.82 6.10 5.17
C ASN A 166 0.42 7.17 6.20
N ARG A 167 1.40 7.78 6.86
CA ARG A 167 1.19 8.90 7.76
C ARG A 167 0.95 10.17 6.96
N PHE A 168 0.06 11.04 7.43
CA PHE A 168 -0.08 12.38 6.85
C PHE A 168 1.05 13.31 7.26
N PHE A 169 1.67 13.09 8.42
CA PHE A 169 2.67 13.98 8.96
C PHE A 169 3.87 13.24 9.53
N THR A 170 5.02 13.85 9.34
CA THR A 170 6.31 13.47 9.93
C THR A 170 6.64 14.45 11.06
N PRO A 171 7.10 14.01 12.25
CA PRO A 171 7.60 14.94 13.26
C PRO A 171 8.72 15.81 12.69
N SER A 172 8.72 17.11 12.95
CA SER A 172 9.72 18.05 12.39
C SER A 172 11.16 17.68 12.75
N LYS A 173 11.36 17.05 13.91
CA LYS A 173 12.65 16.48 14.36
C LYS A 173 13.15 15.31 13.50
N GLN A 174 12.25 14.61 12.80
CA GLN A 174 12.53 13.48 11.91
C GLN A 174 12.45 13.86 10.42
N ALA A 175 12.15 15.12 10.12
CA ALA A 175 12.09 15.64 8.76
C ALA A 175 13.32 16.46 8.28
N PRO A 176 14.48 16.55 8.97
CA PRO A 176 15.65 17.20 8.38
C PRO A 176 16.03 16.58 7.04
N GLY A 177 16.11 17.40 5.98
CA GLY A 177 16.46 16.96 4.62
C GLY A 177 15.28 16.48 3.78
N LEU A 178 14.06 16.35 4.34
CA LEU A 178 12.87 16.00 3.58
C LEU A 178 12.22 17.24 2.97
N THR A 179 11.71 17.11 1.75
CA THR A 179 10.98 18.19 1.08
C THR A 179 9.59 18.31 1.68
N VAL A 180 9.28 19.48 2.25
CA VAL A 180 7.93 19.81 2.71
C VAL A 180 7.06 20.13 1.50
N VAL A 181 5.89 19.51 1.43
CA VAL A 181 4.92 19.68 0.34
C VAL A 181 3.57 20.08 0.91
N ASP A 182 2.80 20.84 0.15
CA ASP A 182 1.46 21.24 0.56
C ASP A 182 0.48 20.08 0.35
N ILE A 183 -0.49 19.96 1.27
CA ILE A 183 -1.57 18.99 1.15
C ILE A 183 -2.50 19.46 0.03
N ASN A 184 -2.80 18.59 -0.93
CA ASN A 184 -3.74 18.90 -2.00
C ASN A 184 -5.11 19.28 -1.41
N THR A 185 -5.60 20.48 -1.75
CA THR A 185 -6.89 21.01 -1.30
C THR A 185 -8.08 20.14 -1.72
N GLU A 186 -7.96 19.35 -2.80
CA GLU A 186 -8.97 18.37 -3.19
C GLU A 186 -9.06 17.18 -2.22
N LEU A 187 -7.94 16.84 -1.56
CA LEU A 187 -7.88 15.77 -0.55
C LEU A 187 -8.37 16.26 0.82
N ASP A 188 -8.14 17.53 1.15
CA ASP A 188 -8.60 18.18 2.38
C ASP A 188 -9.44 19.44 2.09
N PRO A 189 -10.65 19.28 1.50
CA PRO A 189 -11.48 20.42 1.09
C PRO A 189 -11.98 21.28 2.27
N ARG A 190 -11.82 20.78 3.51
CA ARG A 190 -12.23 21.47 4.74
C ARG A 190 -11.04 22.05 5.51
N GLY A 191 -9.81 21.91 5.02
CA GLY A 191 -8.59 22.37 5.68
C GLY A 191 -8.46 21.80 7.11
N ILE A 192 -8.89 20.56 7.33
CA ILE A 192 -8.83 19.91 8.65
C ILE A 192 -7.38 19.57 9.00
N LEU A 193 -6.65 19.02 8.04
CA LEU A 193 -5.24 18.65 8.17
C LEU A 193 -4.34 19.89 8.30
N GLU A 194 -4.74 21.02 7.70
CA GLU A 194 -4.01 22.30 7.85
C GLU A 194 -3.96 22.83 9.29
N LYS A 195 -4.86 22.37 10.17
CA LYS A 195 -4.94 22.81 11.57
C LYS A 195 -3.86 22.20 12.45
N VAL A 196 -3.06 21.27 11.92
CA VAL A 196 -1.96 20.64 12.65
C VAL A 196 -0.83 21.67 12.89
N ASP A 197 -0.19 21.58 14.06
CA ASP A 197 0.93 22.44 14.45
C ASP A 197 2.15 22.23 13.54
N LYS A 198 2.27 23.07 12.48
CA LYS A 198 3.33 23.02 11.48
C LYS A 198 4.75 23.22 12.05
N SER A 199 4.89 23.68 13.29
CA SER A 199 6.20 23.75 13.95
C SER A 199 6.70 22.37 14.42
N LYS A 200 5.78 21.43 14.65
CA LYS A 200 6.06 20.09 15.17
C LYS A 200 5.84 18.97 14.17
N TRP A 201 5.00 19.20 13.17
CA TRP A 201 4.55 18.18 12.24
C TRP A 201 4.56 18.74 10.82
N LEU A 202 5.23 18.05 9.91
CA LEU A 202 5.42 18.46 8.54
C LEU A 202 4.82 17.41 7.60
N HIS A 203 4.10 17.86 6.58
CA HIS A 203 3.71 17.02 5.45
C HIS A 203 4.86 17.04 4.44
N THR A 204 5.48 15.89 4.20
CA THR A 204 6.62 15.78 3.29
C THR A 204 6.28 14.96 2.06
N GLU A 205 7.15 14.93 1.06
CA GLU A 205 7.01 14.08 -0.13
C GLU A 205 6.86 12.58 0.18
N ASP A 206 7.25 12.14 1.38
CA ASP A 206 7.04 10.77 1.86
C ASP A 206 5.64 10.52 2.41
N ASN A 207 4.90 11.58 2.70
CA ASN A 207 3.55 11.52 3.24
C ASN A 207 2.48 11.62 2.12
N THR A 208 2.90 12.00 0.91
CA THR A 208 2.04 12.06 -0.28
C THR A 208 1.64 10.66 -0.72
N VAL A 209 0.38 10.51 -1.15
CA VAL A 209 -0.14 9.31 -1.81
C VAL A 209 -0.87 9.72 -3.08
N ASP A 210 -0.38 9.20 -4.20
CA ASP A 210 -0.99 9.27 -5.51
C ASP A 210 -2.01 8.16 -5.71
N TYR A 211 -3.14 8.52 -6.31
CA TYR A 211 -4.26 7.61 -6.55
C TYR A 211 -4.56 7.55 -8.04
N TYR A 212 -4.79 6.33 -8.54
CA TYR A 212 -5.09 6.12 -9.95
C TYR A 212 -6.29 5.17 -10.14
N VAL A 213 -7.05 5.40 -11.21
CA VAL A 213 -7.99 4.43 -11.75
C VAL A 213 -7.47 3.90 -13.08
N LEU A 214 -7.77 2.64 -13.39
CA LEU A 214 -7.52 2.12 -14.73
C LEU A 214 -8.64 2.58 -15.67
N SER A 215 -8.25 3.22 -16.76
CA SER A 215 -9.15 3.49 -17.87
C SER A 215 -8.79 2.60 -19.05
N THR A 216 -9.80 1.88 -19.55
CA THR A 216 -9.75 1.03 -20.75
C THR A 216 -10.44 1.76 -21.90
N SER A 217 -9.92 2.93 -22.27
CA SER A 217 -10.36 3.67 -23.46
C SER A 217 -9.37 3.41 -24.60
N ASP A 218 -9.88 3.16 -25.82
CA ASP A 218 -9.10 3.08 -27.06
C ASP A 218 -7.96 2.02 -27.08
N ASP A 219 -8.24 0.77 -26.68
CA ASP A 219 -7.28 -0.36 -26.70
C ASP A 219 -5.99 -0.15 -25.90
N ARG A 220 -5.93 0.88 -25.04
CA ARG A 220 -4.76 1.16 -24.19
C ARG A 220 -5.18 1.37 -22.75
N ASN A 221 -4.70 0.48 -21.91
CA ASN A 221 -4.75 0.62 -20.46
C ASN A 221 -3.97 1.87 -20.04
N ARG A 222 -4.67 2.86 -19.48
CA ARG A 222 -4.08 4.10 -18.95
C ARG A 222 -4.44 4.27 -17.49
N HIS A 223 -3.44 4.65 -16.69
CA HIS A 223 -3.64 5.08 -15.31
C HIS A 223 -4.02 6.55 -15.32
N LEU A 224 -5.25 6.86 -14.88
CA LEU A 224 -5.74 8.23 -14.77
C LEU A 224 -5.69 8.65 -13.29
N PRO A 225 -5.04 9.79 -12.97
CA PRO A 225 -5.06 10.34 -11.61
C PRO A 225 -6.50 10.52 -11.11
N THR A 226 -6.73 10.24 -9.84
CA THR A 226 -8.06 10.34 -9.21
C THR A 226 -7.96 10.78 -7.75
N THR A 227 -9.12 10.94 -7.10
CA THR A 227 -9.20 11.22 -5.66
C THR A 227 -9.60 9.95 -4.89
N PRO A 228 -9.18 9.79 -3.63
CA PRO A 228 -9.42 8.58 -2.84
C PRO A 228 -10.89 8.21 -2.62
N ILE A 229 -11.82 9.16 -2.80
CA ILE A 229 -13.26 8.95 -2.62
C ILE A 229 -13.83 7.86 -3.54
N VAL A 230 -13.12 7.54 -4.63
CA VAL A 230 -13.58 6.53 -5.58
C VAL A 230 -13.43 5.11 -5.03
N PHE A 231 -12.49 4.82 -4.13
CA PHE A 231 -12.20 3.45 -3.69
C PHE A 231 -13.22 2.96 -2.65
N GLN A 232 -13.77 1.77 -2.88
CA GLN A 232 -14.78 1.16 -2.02
C GLN A 232 -14.39 -0.25 -1.58
N ILE A 233 -14.93 -0.68 -0.44
CA ILE A 233 -14.82 -2.06 0.02
C ILE A 233 -15.47 -2.97 -1.04
N GLY A 234 -14.73 -3.99 -1.48
CA GLY A 234 -15.13 -4.89 -2.56
C GLY A 234 -14.45 -4.60 -3.90
N ASP A 235 -13.80 -3.44 -4.06
CA ASP A 235 -13.06 -3.12 -5.28
C ASP A 235 -11.80 -4.01 -5.41
N LEU A 236 -11.48 -4.39 -6.65
CA LEU A 236 -10.18 -4.93 -7.00
C LEU A 236 -9.15 -3.81 -7.02
N PHE A 237 -7.99 -4.10 -6.43
CA PHE A 237 -7.01 -3.08 -6.12
C PHE A 237 -5.58 -3.59 -6.33
N GLU A 238 -4.75 -2.75 -6.93
CA GLU A 238 -3.32 -2.98 -7.09
C GLU A 238 -2.54 -1.99 -6.23
N LEU A 239 -1.68 -2.56 -5.39
CA LEU A 239 -0.83 -1.89 -4.44
C LEU A 239 0.61 -1.83 -4.92
N LEU A 240 1.10 -0.64 -5.27
CA LEU A 240 2.53 -0.41 -5.51
C LEU A 240 3.16 0.07 -4.20
N GLU A 241 4.17 -0.61 -3.67
CA GLU A 241 4.83 -0.20 -2.42
C GLU A 241 6.34 -0.18 -2.62
N HIS A 242 6.97 0.90 -2.15
CA HIS A 242 8.41 0.96 -1.97
C HIS A 242 8.79 0.25 -0.67
N ALA A 243 9.60 -0.80 -0.75
CA ALA A 243 9.90 -1.62 0.43
C ALA A 243 11.04 -1.02 1.27
N GLN A 244 10.69 -0.51 2.46
CA GLN A 244 11.63 0.05 3.44
C GLN A 244 11.39 -0.53 4.84
N SER A 245 12.46 -0.78 5.58
CA SER A 245 12.49 -1.18 7.00
C SER A 245 13.08 -0.03 7.81
N GLY A 246 12.28 0.57 8.69
CA GLY A 246 12.65 1.74 9.49
C GLY A 246 11.43 2.21 10.30
N GLN A 247 11.64 2.96 11.38
CA GLN A 247 10.55 3.28 12.33
C GLN A 247 9.43 4.17 11.79
N ASN A 248 9.48 4.68 10.56
CA ASN A 248 8.40 5.47 9.99
C ASN A 248 8.67 5.84 8.52
N THR A 249 8.11 5.12 7.55
CA THR A 249 7.62 5.64 6.26
C THR A 249 7.05 4.51 5.40
N GLN A 250 5.96 4.79 4.68
CA GLN A 250 5.30 3.90 3.72
C GLN A 250 4.84 4.80 2.57
N LYS A 251 5.13 4.48 1.30
CA LYS A 251 4.67 5.29 0.14
C LYS A 251 3.77 4.50 -0.82
N THR A 252 2.59 5.10 -1.03
CA THR A 252 1.73 5.29 -2.23
C THR A 252 1.23 4.16 -3.11
N ILE A 253 -0.11 4.11 -3.28
CA ILE A 253 -0.88 3.08 -3.96
C ILE A 253 -2.03 3.62 -4.86
N GLY A 254 -2.26 3.01 -6.04
CA GLY A 254 -3.64 2.93 -6.58
C GLY A 254 -3.87 2.04 -7.81
N MET A 255 -4.96 1.25 -7.76
CA MET A 255 -5.86 0.97 -8.89
C MET A 255 -7.29 0.70 -8.38
N LYS A 256 -8.31 1.29 -9.00
CA LYS A 256 -9.72 0.93 -8.80
C LYS A 256 -10.20 0.08 -9.98
N GLY A 257 -10.67 -1.13 -9.71
CA GLY A 257 -11.58 -1.86 -10.61
C GLY A 257 -13.00 -1.79 -10.07
N SER A 258 -13.82 -0.87 -10.59
CA SER A 258 -15.28 -0.99 -10.46
C SER A 258 -15.94 -0.70 -11.80
N ASN A 259 -16.11 -1.76 -12.58
CA ASN A 259 -17.44 -2.23 -12.97
C ASN A 259 -17.24 -3.57 -13.66
N GLY A 260 -18.09 -4.53 -13.29
CA GLY A 260 -18.09 -5.82 -13.94
C GLY A 260 -18.19 -5.68 -15.45
N VAL A 261 -17.43 -6.54 -16.13
CA VAL A 261 -17.54 -7.06 -17.49
C VAL A 261 -16.13 -7.15 -18.04
N VAL A 262 -15.60 -8.37 -18.03
CA VAL A 262 -14.58 -8.81 -18.99
C VAL A 262 -15.17 -8.56 -20.38
N ILE A 263 -14.47 -7.84 -21.25
CA ILE A 263 -14.41 -8.11 -22.70
C ILE A 263 -13.12 -7.49 -23.23
N THR A 264 -12.25 -8.41 -23.68
CA THR A 264 -11.00 -8.32 -24.49
C THR A 264 -9.87 -7.43 -24.02
#